data_AF-A0A9P6DIK5-F1
#
_entry.id   AF-A0A9P6DIK5-F1
#
_cell.length_a   1.000
_cell.length_b   1.000
_cell.length_c   1.000
_cell.angle_alpha   90.00
_cell.angle_beta   90.00
_cell.angle_gamma   90.00
#
_symmetry.space_group_name_H-M   'P 1'
#
loop_
_entity.id
_entity.type
_entity.pdbx_description
1 polymer ?
#
loop_
_entity_poly.entity_id
_entity_poly.type
_entity_poly.pdbx_seq_one_letter_code
_entity_poly.pdbx_strand_id
1 'polypeptide(L)'
;MLFPCSSNLQASYIVSDAELDHWLSTTDAKLTFIGGEGNNPLAERAGRTRVVYCSSRKGPICGGDCSVYEGGNTCLNAPKTACISATNNVAFCDKGGCNGSCNYINSCGTRLDGGFCATPGTKSILVPF
;
A
#
# COMPACT_ATOMS: atom_id res chain seq x y z
N MET A 1 -29.07 11.68 -27.40
CA MET A 1 -28.56 10.97 -26.20
C MET A 1 -27.06 10.83 -26.35
N LEU A 2 -26.27 11.70 -25.73
CA LEU A 2 -24.82 11.57 -25.63
C LEU A 2 -24.42 12.04 -24.23
N PHE A 3 -24.17 11.09 -23.34
CA PHE A 3 -23.60 11.36 -22.02
C PHE A 3 -22.08 11.53 -22.20
N PRO A 4 -21.47 12.66 -21.83
CA PRO A 4 -20.02 12.73 -21.73
C PRO A 4 -19.60 11.94 -20.49
N CYS A 5 -18.71 10.96 -20.68
CA CYS A 5 -18.04 10.25 -19.60
C CYS A 5 -17.16 11.25 -18.84
N SER A 6 -17.72 11.87 -17.80
CA SER A 6 -16.96 12.65 -16.83
C SER A 6 -16.24 11.66 -15.91
N SER A 7 -15.07 11.20 -16.33
CA SER A 7 -14.13 10.54 -15.42
C SER A 7 -13.24 11.63 -14.84
N ASN A 8 -13.70 12.15 -13.70
CA ASN A 8 -12.92 12.93 -12.78
C ASN A 8 -11.74 12.05 -12.35
N LEU A 9 -10.60 12.14 -13.04
CA LEU A 9 -9.33 11.53 -12.64
C LEU A 9 -8.81 12.31 -11.42
N GLN A 10 -9.47 12.16 -10.27
CA GLN A 10 -8.73 12.24 -9.03
C GLN A 10 -7.72 11.10 -9.11
N ALA A 11 -6.44 11.44 -9.18
CA ALA A 11 -5.35 10.49 -9.01
C ALA A 11 -5.50 9.87 -7.62
N SER A 12 -6.28 8.79 -7.55
CA SER A 12 -6.42 7.98 -6.35
C SER A 12 -5.03 7.39 -6.08
N TYR A 13 -4.49 7.71 -4.91
CA TYR A 13 -3.27 7.07 -4.38
C TYR A 13 -3.53 5.64 -3.90
N ILE A 14 -4.81 5.24 -3.92
CA ILE A 14 -5.27 3.90 -3.67
C ILE A 14 -5.30 3.18 -5.02
N VAL A 15 -4.52 2.10 -5.13
CA VAL A 15 -4.46 1.26 -6.34
C VAL A 15 -5.58 0.23 -6.30
N SER A 16 -6.08 -0.17 -7.47
CA SER A 16 -7.02 -1.28 -7.55
C SER A 16 -6.33 -2.61 -7.26
N ASP A 17 -7.14 -3.61 -6.91
CA ASP A 17 -6.63 -4.94 -6.64
C ASP A 17 -5.90 -5.56 -7.86
N ALA A 18 -6.43 -5.33 -9.07
CA ALA A 18 -5.84 -5.85 -10.30
C ALA A 18 -4.50 -5.17 -10.65
N GLU A 19 -4.38 -3.86 -10.40
CA GLU A 19 -3.11 -3.13 -10.59
C GLU A 19 -2.03 -3.65 -9.64
N LEU A 20 -2.40 -3.92 -8.39
CA LEU A 20 -1.47 -4.46 -7.40
C LEU A 20 -1.02 -5.89 -7.76
N ASP A 21 -1.95 -6.75 -8.19
CA ASP A 21 -1.64 -8.11 -8.64
C ASP A 21 -0.67 -8.12 -9.83
N HIS A 22 -0.88 -7.20 -10.79
CA HIS A 22 0.01 -7.07 -11.92
C HIS A 22 1.44 -6.69 -11.48
N TRP A 23 1.58 -5.72 -10.56
CA TRP A 23 2.90 -5.36 -10.02
C TRP A 23 3.55 -6.52 -9.27
N LEU A 24 2.80 -7.21 -8.41
CA LEU A 24 3.29 -8.37 -7.66
C LEU A 24 3.80 -9.50 -8.57
N SER A 25 3.19 -9.67 -9.75
CA SER A 25 3.57 -10.70 -10.72
C SER A 25 4.79 -10.35 -11.59
N THR A 26 5.15 -9.07 -11.67
CA THR A 26 6.19 -8.55 -12.59
C THR A 26 7.40 -7.94 -11.90
N THR A 27 7.29 -7.69 -10.59
CA THR A 27 8.35 -7.07 -9.79
C THR A 27 9.54 -8.00 -9.58
N ASP A 28 10.74 -7.43 -9.57
CA ASP A 28 12.00 -8.08 -9.21
C ASP A 28 12.36 -7.90 -7.72
N ALA A 29 11.48 -7.24 -6.95
CA ALA A 29 11.67 -7.01 -5.52
C ALA A 29 11.57 -8.32 -4.71
N LYS A 30 12.29 -8.39 -3.60
CA LYS A 30 12.17 -9.50 -2.65
C LYS A 30 10.91 -9.31 -1.81
N LEU A 31 9.90 -10.14 -2.04
CA LEU A 31 8.60 -10.06 -1.37
C LEU A 31 8.53 -10.97 -0.14
N THR A 32 8.07 -10.42 0.98
CA THR A 32 7.67 -11.18 2.17
C THR A 32 6.18 -10.97 2.42
N PHE A 33 5.39 -12.04 2.40
CA PHE A 33 3.95 -11.95 2.65
C PHE A 33 3.67 -12.05 4.16
N ILE A 34 2.88 -11.12 4.69
CA ILE A 34 2.58 -10.96 6.12
C ILE A 34 1.06 -10.91 6.28
N GLY A 35 0.50 -11.67 7.21
CA GLY A 35 -0.95 -11.83 7.30
C GLY A 35 -1.50 -12.89 6.34
N GLY A 36 -2.82 -13.05 6.35
CA GLY A 36 -3.52 -14.19 5.75
C GLY A 36 -3.98 -15.19 6.80
N GLU A 37 -5.29 -15.39 6.91
CA GLU A 37 -5.81 -16.60 7.55
C GLU A 37 -5.34 -17.81 6.75
N GLY A 38 -4.81 -18.80 7.45
CA GLY A 38 -4.68 -20.13 6.90
C GLY A 38 -6.03 -20.63 6.36
N ASN A 39 -5.97 -21.34 5.23
CA ASN A 39 -6.92 -22.38 4.83
C ASN A 39 -8.41 -22.03 4.63
N ASN A 40 -8.82 -20.76 4.48
CA ASN A 40 -10.17 -20.47 3.98
C ASN A 40 -10.18 -19.70 2.65
N PRO A 41 -10.16 -20.40 1.50
CA PRO A 41 -10.22 -19.78 0.17
C PRO A 41 -11.56 -19.08 -0.14
N LEU A 42 -12.54 -19.12 0.78
CA LEU A 42 -13.87 -18.51 0.63
C LEU A 42 -14.12 -17.34 1.59
N ALA A 43 -13.18 -17.00 2.47
CA ALA A 43 -13.30 -15.79 3.29
C ALA A 43 -13.02 -14.58 2.39
N GLU A 44 -14.11 -13.91 2.00
CA GLU A 44 -14.24 -12.73 1.14
C GLU A 44 -12.91 -11.98 0.88
N ARG A 45 -12.40 -12.12 -0.35
CA ARG A 45 -11.32 -11.24 -0.87
C ARG A 45 -11.81 -9.80 -1.06
N ALA A 46 -13.13 -9.59 -1.19
CA ALA A 46 -13.72 -8.27 -1.28
C ALA A 46 -13.72 -7.62 0.11
N GLY A 47 -12.90 -6.59 0.30
CA GLY A 47 -12.85 -5.81 1.54
C GLY A 47 -11.60 -6.00 2.39
N ARG A 48 -10.62 -6.81 1.98
CA ARG A 48 -9.32 -6.89 2.66
C ARG A 48 -8.37 -5.83 2.15
N THR A 49 -7.78 -5.07 3.06
CA THR A 49 -6.78 -4.05 2.70
C THR A 49 -5.46 -4.74 2.40
N ARG A 50 -4.92 -4.46 1.21
CA ARG A 50 -3.59 -4.91 0.81
C ARG A 50 -2.63 -3.75 0.87
N VAL A 51 -1.46 -3.98 1.44
CA VAL A 51 -0.42 -2.97 1.60
C VAL A 51 0.90 -3.57 1.17
N VAL A 52 1.57 -2.92 0.24
CA VAL A 52 2.96 -3.22 -0.10
C VAL A 52 3.81 -2.09 0.43
N TYR A 53 4.83 -2.43 1.22
CA TYR A 53 5.78 -1.45 1.75
C TYR A 53 7.20 -1.95 1.59
N CYS A 54 8.08 -1.09 1.11
CA CYS A 54 9.45 -1.45 0.78
C CYS A 54 10.47 -0.59 1.51
N SER A 55 11.64 -1.16 1.80
CA SER A 55 12.72 -0.50 2.52
C SER A 55 13.53 0.47 1.67
N SER A 56 13.43 0.40 0.34
CA SER A 56 14.29 1.14 -0.58
C SER A 56 13.53 1.71 -1.79
N ARG A 57 14.16 2.69 -2.44
CA ARG A 57 13.67 3.31 -3.68
C ARG A 57 14.85 3.72 -4.54
N LYS A 58 14.76 3.53 -5.86
CA LYS A 58 15.76 4.00 -6.84
C LYS A 58 15.07 4.87 -7.89
N GLY A 59 15.27 6.19 -7.82
CA GLY A 59 14.60 7.12 -8.73
C GLY A 59 13.08 7.10 -8.52
N PRO A 60 12.24 6.83 -9.53
CA PRO A 60 10.79 6.70 -9.38
C PRO A 60 10.33 5.29 -8.96
N ILE A 61 11.25 4.33 -8.83
CA ILE A 61 10.92 2.91 -8.61
C ILE A 61 11.04 2.56 -7.12
N CYS A 62 9.96 2.03 -6.54
CA CYS A 62 9.94 1.44 -5.20
C CYS A 62 10.44 -0.02 -5.24
N GLY A 63 11.29 -0.44 -4.30
CA GLY A 63 11.83 -1.81 -4.32
C GLY A 63 12.77 -2.15 -3.17
N GLY A 64 13.65 -3.15 -3.39
CA GLY A 64 14.52 -3.72 -2.36
C GLY A 64 13.83 -4.84 -1.58
N ASP A 65 13.81 -4.74 -0.26
CA ASP A 65 13.04 -5.64 0.60
C ASP A 65 11.63 -5.08 0.78
N CYS A 66 10.65 -5.77 0.22
CA CYS A 66 9.25 -5.41 0.29
C CYS A 66 8.47 -6.42 1.12
N SER A 67 7.51 -5.92 1.88
CA SER A 67 6.53 -6.73 2.58
C SER A 67 5.15 -6.47 2.02
N VAL A 68 4.38 -7.53 1.85
CA VAL A 68 3.01 -7.50 1.33
C VAL A 68 2.11 -7.95 2.46
N TYR A 69 1.28 -7.04 2.96
CA TYR A 69 0.25 -7.34 3.93
C TYR A 69 -1.10 -7.53 3.23
N GLU A 70 -1.85 -8.56 3.64
CA GLU A 70 -3.25 -8.74 3.29
C GLU A 70 -4.04 -9.07 4.55
N GLY A 71 -5.03 -8.23 4.86
CA GLY A 71 -5.90 -8.45 6.02
C GLY A 71 -6.75 -7.24 6.40
N GLY A 72 -7.33 -7.30 7.59
CA GLY A 72 -8.15 -6.23 8.16
C GLY A 72 -7.37 -5.29 9.07
N ASN A 73 -8.10 -4.60 9.94
CA ASN A 73 -7.59 -3.58 10.85
C ASN A 73 -6.40 -4.07 11.70
N THR A 74 -5.24 -3.47 11.48
CA THR A 74 -4.02 -3.79 12.24
C THR A 74 -3.03 -2.64 12.21
N CYS A 75 -2.11 -2.64 13.18
CA CYS A 75 -0.93 -1.81 13.16
C CYS A 75 0.29 -2.63 12.76
N LEU A 76 0.83 -2.36 11.57
CA LEU A 76 2.04 -3.01 11.07
C LEU A 76 3.27 -2.25 11.55
N ASN A 77 4.20 -2.95 12.19
CA ASN A 77 5.53 -2.41 12.44
C ASN A 77 6.33 -2.51 11.14
N ALA A 78 6.61 -1.36 10.53
CA ALA A 78 7.23 -1.25 9.22
C ALA A 78 8.43 -0.27 9.28
N PRO A 79 9.45 -0.55 10.11
CA PRO A 79 10.60 0.34 10.26
C PRO A 79 11.38 0.45 8.95
N LYS A 80 11.92 1.64 8.68
CA LYS A 80 12.74 1.95 7.49
C LYS A 80 11.95 1.84 6.17
N THR A 81 10.63 1.94 6.22
CA THR A 81 9.83 1.98 5.00
C THR A 81 10.14 3.27 4.24
N ALA A 82 10.48 3.13 2.96
CA ALA A 82 10.80 4.22 2.05
C ALA A 82 9.63 4.55 1.12
N CYS A 83 8.80 3.56 0.79
CA CYS A 83 7.66 3.72 -0.09
C CYS A 83 6.58 2.67 0.18
N ILE A 84 5.32 3.05 -0.06
CA ILE A 84 4.12 2.27 0.26
C ILE A 84 3.13 2.36 -0.89
N SER A 85 2.45 1.26 -1.20
CA SER A 85 1.25 1.23 -2.02
C SER A 85 0.16 0.47 -1.25
N ALA A 86 -1.10 0.85 -1.43
CA ALA A 86 -2.21 0.17 -0.75
C ALA A 86 -3.50 0.20 -1.57
N THR A 87 -4.36 -0.80 -1.34
CA THR A 87 -5.69 -0.92 -1.96
C THR A 87 -6.82 -0.26 -1.17
N ASN A 88 -6.52 0.26 0.03
CA ASN A 88 -7.38 1.16 0.80
C ASN A 88 -6.57 2.31 1.41
N ASN A 89 -7.28 3.29 1.98
CA ASN A 89 -6.65 4.47 2.56
C ASN A 89 -5.94 4.18 3.90
N VAL A 90 -4.72 3.66 3.84
CA VAL A 90 -3.91 3.38 5.04
C VAL A 90 -3.18 4.62 5.53
N ALA A 91 -2.84 4.66 6.83
CA ALA A 91 -1.99 5.71 7.39
C ALA A 91 -0.56 5.21 7.63
N PHE A 92 0.43 6.04 7.29
CA PHE A 92 1.83 5.79 7.58
C PHE A 92 2.32 6.78 8.64
N CYS A 93 2.97 6.25 9.68
CA CYS A 93 3.39 7.01 10.86
C CYS A 93 4.91 7.01 11.04
N ASP A 94 5.45 8.09 11.59
CA ASP A 94 6.88 8.29 11.84
C ASP A 94 7.42 7.59 13.11
N LYS A 95 6.53 7.08 13.98
CA LYS A 95 6.85 6.27 15.16
C LYS A 95 6.29 4.86 15.04
N GLY A 96 6.84 3.93 15.81
CA GLY A 96 6.32 2.56 15.90
C GLY A 96 4.98 2.50 16.64
N GLY A 97 4.22 1.43 16.42
CA GLY A 97 2.93 1.23 17.10
C GLY A 97 1.81 2.17 16.65
N CYS A 98 1.87 2.70 15.42
CA CYS A 98 0.82 3.55 14.82
C CYS A 98 0.52 4.80 15.64
N ASN A 99 1.58 5.43 16.13
CA ASN A 99 1.54 6.65 16.93
C ASN A 99 2.38 7.76 16.27
N GLY A 100 2.37 8.95 16.88
CA GLY A 100 3.15 10.09 16.41
C GLY A 100 2.44 10.87 15.32
N SER A 101 3.18 11.25 14.28
CA SER A 101 2.65 11.94 13.10
C SER A 101 2.31 10.92 12.03
N CYS A 102 1.01 10.68 11.85
CA CYS A 102 0.47 9.78 10.84
C CYS A 102 -0.15 10.57 9.69
N ASN A 103 0.16 10.18 8.46
CA ASN A 103 -0.45 10.73 7.26
C ASN A 103 -1.12 9.60 6.48
N TYR A 104 -2.20 9.92 5.78
CA TYR A 104 -2.91 8.93 4.97
C TYR A 104 -2.29 8.83 3.58
N ILE A 105 -2.36 7.64 2.96
CA ILE A 105 -1.82 7.43 1.62
C ILE A 105 -2.53 8.31 0.59
N ASN A 106 -3.80 8.66 0.81
CA ASN A 106 -4.53 9.60 -0.04
C ASN A 106 -3.99 11.04 -0.01
N SER A 107 -3.13 11.39 0.94
CA SER A 107 -2.44 12.69 0.99
C SER A 107 -0.96 12.56 0.61
N CYS A 108 -0.62 11.55 -0.19
CA CYS A 108 0.75 11.32 -0.63
C CYS A 108 1.33 12.54 -1.37
N GLY A 109 2.46 13.06 -0.89
CA GLY A 109 3.12 14.20 -1.51
C GLY A 109 3.94 13.88 -2.76
N THR A 110 4.51 12.68 -2.87
CA THR A 110 5.34 12.29 -4.03
C THR A 110 4.96 10.91 -4.52
N ARG A 111 4.32 10.86 -5.68
CA ARG A 111 3.92 9.62 -6.36
C ARG A 111 5.12 8.97 -7.07
N LEU A 112 5.08 7.65 -7.12
CA LEU A 112 6.06 6.76 -7.72
C LEU A 112 5.38 5.82 -8.72
N ASP A 113 6.20 5.13 -9.51
CA ASP A 113 5.74 4.17 -10.49
C ASP A 113 5.00 3.01 -9.80
N GLY A 114 4.04 2.41 -10.50
CA GLY A 114 3.23 1.31 -9.95
C GLY A 114 2.26 1.72 -8.85
N GLY A 115 1.96 3.02 -8.72
CA GLY A 115 1.00 3.51 -7.70
C GLY A 115 1.57 3.49 -6.28
N PHE A 116 2.89 3.61 -6.16
CA PHE A 116 3.55 3.78 -4.87
C PHE A 116 3.58 5.27 -4.46
N CYS A 117 3.64 5.48 -3.16
CA CYS A 117 3.89 6.75 -2.52
C CYS A 117 5.29 6.73 -1.89
N ALA A 118 6.03 7.83 -2.02
CA ALA A 118 7.26 8.02 -1.26
C ALA A 118 6.95 8.41 0.19
N THR A 119 7.39 7.59 1.13
CA THR A 119 7.08 7.73 2.56
C THR A 119 8.34 7.53 3.42
N PRO A 120 9.44 8.28 3.15
CA PRO A 120 10.69 8.10 3.88
C PRO A 120 10.49 8.39 5.38
N GLY A 121 11.10 7.54 6.22
CA GLY A 121 11.01 7.69 7.68
C GLY A 121 9.77 7.05 8.32
N THR A 122 8.94 6.37 7.53
CA THR A 122 7.82 5.59 8.09
C THR A 122 8.34 4.45 8.97
N LYS A 123 7.71 4.29 10.13
CA LYS A 123 8.01 3.24 11.12
C LYS A 123 6.84 2.31 11.41
N SER A 124 5.61 2.73 11.14
CA SER A 124 4.45 1.84 11.22
C SER A 124 3.37 2.25 10.24
N ILE A 125 2.52 1.29 9.89
CA ILE A 125 1.39 1.48 8.97
C ILE A 125 0.11 1.04 9.68
N LEU A 126 -0.84 1.96 9.81
CA LEU A 126 -2.19 1.68 10.30
C LEU A 126 -3.06 1.29 9.12
N VAL A 127 -3.53 0.05 9.14
CA VAL A 127 -4.53 -0.46 8.22
C VAL A 127 -5.90 -0.25 8.88
N PRO A 128 -6.78 0.61 8.35
CA PRO A 128 -8.13 0.77 8.88
C PRO A 128 -9.05 -0.38 8.44
N PHE A 129 -10.18 -0.50 9.15
CA PHE A 129 -11.26 -1.46 8.91
C PHE A 129 -12.01 -1.18 7.61
#